data_AF-A0AAV9F1N0-F1
#
_entry.id   AF-A0AAV9F1N0-F1
#
_cell.length_a   1.000
_cell.length_b   1.000
_cell.length_c   1.000
_cell.angle_alpha   90.00
_cell.angle_beta   90.00
_cell.angle_gamma   90.00
#
_symmetry.space_group_name_H-M   'P 1'
#
loop_
_entity.id
_entity.type
_entity.pdbx_description
1 polymer ?
#
loop_
_entity_poly.entity_id
_entity_poly.type
_entity_poly.pdbx_seq_one_letter_code
_entity_poly.pdbx_strand_id
1 'polypeptide(L)'
;MAPYTAEDGARTAPATHGPRGPWPLDDDSDGDRPGSSIAKIVTPQFFNGIINHAKPNCPGKHFYTRRAFLDASRSYPKFGTTRSETTRKREIAAFFAHVTYETGQEMGGPSKSFCVSSTRYPCVPGKSYYGRGPLQITWNFNYGPVGESIGFDGLRAPETVAKDPVISFKTDFGSG
;
A
#
# COMPACT_ATOMS: atom_id res chain seq x y z
N MET A 1 10.74 6.65 21.47
CA MET A 1 10.46 6.82 22.91
C MET A 1 9.78 8.17 23.11
N ALA A 2 8.45 8.16 23.17
CA ALA A 2 7.53 9.12 23.77
C ALA A 2 6.16 8.39 23.80
N PRO A 3 5.36 8.52 24.87
CA PRO A 3 4.72 7.37 25.48
C PRO A 3 3.30 7.09 25.00
N TYR A 4 2.96 5.80 25.00
CA TYR A 4 1.60 5.30 25.09
C TYR A 4 1.00 5.74 26.44
N THR A 5 -0.16 6.39 26.42
CA THR A 5 -1.10 6.42 27.55
C THR A 5 -2.40 5.83 27.05
N ALA A 6 -2.72 4.63 27.51
CA ALA A 6 -4.04 4.05 27.41
C ALA A 6 -4.65 4.14 28.80
N GLU A 7 -5.76 4.85 28.99
CA GLU A 7 -6.75 4.56 30.05
C GLU A 7 -8.17 4.96 29.61
N ASP A 8 -9.07 3.99 29.86
CA ASP A 8 -10.49 4.05 30.23
C ASP A 8 -11.61 4.49 29.27
N GLY A 9 -12.63 3.62 29.25
CA GLY A 9 -13.76 3.65 28.35
C GLY A 9 -15.01 4.34 28.89
N ALA A 10 -15.97 4.57 27.98
CA ALA A 10 -17.37 4.74 28.29
C ALA A 10 -18.23 4.44 27.06
N ARG A 11 -19.37 3.79 27.29
CA ARG A 11 -20.43 3.44 26.34
C ARG A 11 -21.34 4.65 26.03
N THR A 12 -21.95 4.63 24.83
CA THR A 12 -23.22 5.28 24.38
C THR A 12 -23.25 6.83 24.40
N ALA A 13 -23.81 7.58 23.44
CA ALA A 13 -25.07 7.44 22.69
C ALA A 13 -25.10 8.40 21.43
N PRO A 14 -26.25 8.70 20.75
CA PRO A 14 -26.34 8.86 19.28
C PRO A 14 -26.54 10.30 18.75
N ALA A 15 -26.38 10.52 17.43
CA ALA A 15 -26.92 11.66 16.66
C ALA A 15 -26.74 11.41 15.15
N THR A 16 -27.80 11.07 14.39
CA THR A 16 -28.67 11.94 13.57
C THR A 16 -28.10 12.42 12.22
N HIS A 17 -28.96 12.36 11.20
CA HIS A 17 -28.72 12.53 9.77
C HIS A 17 -28.40 13.96 9.29
N GLY A 18 -27.63 14.03 8.19
CA GLY A 18 -27.80 15.02 7.08
C GLY A 18 -26.49 15.38 6.36
N PRO A 19 -26.53 15.89 5.10
CA PRO A 19 -27.12 15.32 3.88
C PRO A 19 -26.04 14.84 2.87
N ARG A 20 -26.47 14.04 1.90
CA ARG A 20 -25.65 13.49 0.79
C ARG A 20 -25.37 14.56 -0.27
N GLY A 21 -24.11 14.66 -0.72
CA GLY A 21 -23.69 15.34 -1.94
C GLY A 21 -22.86 14.37 -2.82
N PRO A 22 -22.84 14.55 -4.16
CA PRO A 22 -22.69 13.46 -5.10
C PRO A 22 -21.22 13.18 -5.42
N TRP A 23 -20.75 12.00 -5.04
CA TRP A 23 -19.58 11.39 -5.64
C TRP A 23 -20.02 10.08 -6.29
N PRO A 24 -19.39 9.66 -7.41
CA PRO A 24 -19.86 8.53 -8.19
C PRO A 24 -19.96 7.30 -7.29
N LEU A 25 -21.15 6.71 -7.23
CA LEU A 25 -21.34 5.39 -6.67
C LEU A 25 -20.63 4.45 -7.62
N ASP A 26 -19.41 4.04 -7.26
CA ASP A 26 -18.85 2.81 -7.81
C ASP A 26 -19.83 1.70 -7.45
N ASP A 27 -20.44 1.15 -8.49
CA ASP A 27 -21.43 0.09 -8.47
C ASP A 27 -20.98 -1.07 -7.56
N ASP A 28 -21.74 -1.27 -6.48
CA ASP A 28 -21.55 -2.31 -5.45
C ASP A 28 -22.18 -3.64 -5.90
N SER A 29 -22.13 -3.96 -7.20
CA SER A 29 -22.62 -5.21 -7.77
C SER A 29 -21.47 -6.04 -8.32
N ASP A 30 -20.64 -6.57 -7.43
CA ASP A 30 -19.85 -7.75 -7.77
C ASP A 30 -19.91 -8.77 -6.65
N GLY A 31 -20.94 -9.60 -6.73
CA GLY A 31 -20.93 -11.01 -6.38
C GLY A 31 -20.40 -11.37 -4.98
N ASP A 32 -21.34 -11.79 -4.13
CA ASP A 32 -21.12 -12.65 -2.98
C ASP A 32 -20.27 -13.88 -3.37
N ARG A 33 -18.94 -13.74 -3.27
CA ARG A 33 -17.97 -14.84 -3.21
C ARG A 33 -17.23 -14.62 -1.91
N PRO A 34 -17.06 -15.68 -1.08
CA PRO A 34 -16.64 -15.57 0.31
C PRO A 34 -15.44 -14.63 0.43
N GLY A 35 -15.74 -13.39 0.85
CA GLY A 35 -14.76 -12.31 0.87
C GLY A 35 -13.58 -12.78 1.71
N SER A 36 -12.39 -12.76 1.11
CA SER A 36 -11.16 -13.15 1.79
C SER A 36 -11.11 -12.50 3.17
N SER A 37 -10.58 -13.20 4.18
CA SER A 37 -10.48 -12.66 5.56
C SER A 37 -9.94 -11.23 5.60
N ILE A 38 -9.08 -10.87 4.64
CA ILE A 38 -8.50 -9.55 4.46
C ILE A 38 -9.57 -8.50 4.14
N ALA A 39 -10.49 -8.76 3.21
CA ALA A 39 -11.53 -7.80 2.83
C ALA A 39 -12.50 -7.46 3.98
N LYS A 40 -12.72 -8.42 4.90
CA LYS A 40 -13.52 -8.22 6.12
C LYS A 40 -12.80 -7.38 7.18
N ILE A 41 -11.46 -7.45 7.22
CA ILE A 41 -10.63 -6.66 8.15
C ILE A 41 -10.38 -5.26 7.60
N VAL A 42 -9.97 -5.18 6.34
CA VAL A 42 -9.73 -3.93 5.61
C VAL A 42 -11.05 -3.49 5.00
N THR A 43 -11.91 -2.91 5.83
CA THR A 43 -13.16 -2.29 5.36
C THR A 43 -12.88 -0.98 4.61
N PRO A 44 -13.83 -0.46 3.82
CA PRO A 44 -13.71 0.89 3.24
C PRO A 44 -13.43 1.95 4.31
N GLN A 45 -14.10 1.87 5.46
CA GLN A 45 -13.90 2.80 6.58
C GLN A 45 -12.47 2.71 7.15
N PHE A 46 -11.95 1.51 7.36
CA PHE A 46 -10.59 1.31 7.85
C PHE A 46 -9.55 1.87 6.87
N PHE A 47 -9.66 1.52 5.59
CA PHE A 47 -8.73 1.99 4.55
C PHE A 47 -8.78 3.51 4.40
N ASN A 48 -9.99 4.09 4.31
CA ASN A 48 -10.16 5.53 4.20
C ASN A 48 -9.68 6.27 5.46
N GLY A 49 -9.82 5.66 6.64
CA GLY A 49 -9.24 6.19 7.89
C GLY A 49 -7.74 6.41 7.77
N ILE A 50 -7.00 5.44 7.21
CA ILE A 50 -5.55 5.55 6.99
C ILE A 50 -5.23 6.62 5.93
N ILE A 51 -5.85 6.52 4.75
CA ILE A 51 -5.56 7.44 3.63
C ILE A 51 -5.90 8.89 3.96
N ASN A 52 -6.89 9.14 4.82
CA ASN A 52 -7.28 10.49 5.21
C ASN A 52 -6.27 11.21 6.11
N HIS A 53 -5.33 10.49 6.73
CA HIS A 53 -4.21 11.10 7.43
C HIS A 53 -3.22 11.78 6.47
N ALA A 54 -3.19 11.38 5.19
CA ALA A 54 -2.38 12.05 4.19
C ALA A 54 -2.91 13.46 3.89
N LYS A 55 -1.99 14.41 3.68
CA LYS A 55 -2.31 15.80 3.29
C LYS A 55 -3.20 15.81 2.04
N PRO A 56 -4.14 16.78 1.90
CA PRO A 56 -5.06 16.82 0.77
C PRO A 56 -4.39 16.81 -0.61
N ASN A 57 -3.21 17.42 -0.74
CA ASN A 57 -2.43 17.49 -1.97
C ASN A 57 -1.39 16.37 -2.12
N CYS A 58 -1.41 15.34 -1.27
CA CYS A 58 -0.52 14.20 -1.39
C CYS A 58 -0.94 13.35 -2.62
N PRO A 59 -0.07 13.14 -3.63
CA PRO A 59 -0.41 12.33 -4.80
C PRO A 59 -0.86 10.91 -4.45
N GLY A 60 -0.31 10.33 -3.37
CA GLY A 60 -0.67 9.01 -2.87
C GLY A 60 -2.15 8.88 -2.47
N LYS A 61 -2.80 9.99 -2.08
CA LYS A 61 -4.19 9.99 -1.59
C LYS A 61 -5.21 9.55 -2.65
N HIS A 62 -4.94 9.84 -3.91
CA HIS A 62 -5.79 9.45 -5.05
C HIS A 62 -5.23 8.22 -5.80
N PHE A 63 -3.97 7.89 -5.58
CA PHE A 63 -3.31 6.75 -6.22
C PHE A 63 -3.66 5.42 -5.53
N TYR A 64 -3.62 5.37 -4.20
CA TYR A 64 -3.86 4.14 -3.45
C TYR A 64 -5.36 3.93 -3.18
N THR A 65 -5.89 2.80 -3.63
CA THR A 65 -7.28 2.42 -3.41
C THR A 65 -7.38 1.10 -2.66
N ARG A 66 -8.48 0.92 -1.91
CA ARG A 66 -8.79 -0.35 -1.23
C ARG A 66 -8.85 -1.51 -2.23
N ARG A 67 -9.42 -1.27 -3.42
CA ARG A 67 -9.52 -2.29 -4.47
C ARG A 67 -8.14 -2.75 -4.92
N ALA A 68 -7.23 -1.82 -5.21
CA ALA A 68 -5.87 -2.16 -5.60
C ALA A 68 -5.12 -2.95 -4.52
N PHE A 69 -5.30 -2.59 -3.24
CA PHE A 69 -4.75 -3.35 -2.11
C PHE A 69 -5.29 -4.79 -2.07
N LEU A 70 -6.61 -4.97 -2.20
CA LEU A 70 -7.22 -6.29 -2.20
C LEU A 70 -6.77 -7.13 -3.40
N ASP A 71 -6.72 -6.53 -4.59
CA ASP A 71 -6.29 -7.24 -5.80
C ASP A 71 -4.81 -7.65 -5.72
N ALA A 72 -3.95 -6.80 -5.17
CA ALA A 72 -2.56 -7.16 -4.89
C ALA A 72 -2.46 -8.29 -3.85
N SER A 73 -3.22 -8.21 -2.75
CA SER A 73 -3.20 -9.21 -1.67
C SER A 73 -3.56 -10.63 -2.14
N ARG A 74 -4.36 -10.76 -3.20
CA ARG A 74 -4.72 -12.08 -3.79
C ARG A 74 -3.50 -12.83 -4.35
N SER A 75 -2.42 -12.11 -4.68
CA SER A 75 -1.17 -12.73 -5.15
C SER A 75 -0.33 -13.32 -4.00
N TYR A 76 -0.67 -13.02 -2.74
CA TYR A 76 0.08 -13.39 -1.55
C TYR A 76 -0.83 -14.10 -0.54
N PRO A 77 -1.29 -15.33 -0.82
CA PRO A 77 -2.36 -15.99 -0.05
C PRO A 77 -2.03 -16.28 1.42
N LYS A 78 -0.76 -16.17 1.84
CA LYS A 78 -0.31 -16.32 3.24
C LYS A 78 -0.46 -15.04 4.06
N PHE A 79 -0.44 -13.87 3.40
CA PHE A 79 -0.54 -12.57 4.05
C PHE A 79 -1.93 -12.39 4.67
N GLY A 80 -2.00 -12.02 5.95
CA GLY A 80 -3.25 -11.68 6.63
C GLY A 80 -4.27 -12.82 6.72
N THR A 81 -3.85 -14.07 6.49
CA THR A 81 -4.70 -15.28 6.51
C THR A 81 -4.25 -16.30 7.55
N THR A 82 -3.07 -16.12 8.14
CA THR A 82 -2.44 -17.10 9.04
C THR A 82 -2.80 -16.84 10.51
N ARG A 83 -3.06 -17.90 11.29
CA ARG A 83 -3.40 -17.86 12.73
C ARG A 83 -4.77 -17.22 13.06
N SER A 84 -4.94 -16.78 14.32
CA SER A 84 -6.19 -16.23 14.87
C SER A 84 -6.57 -14.90 14.22
N GLU A 85 -7.84 -14.52 14.34
CA GLU A 85 -8.33 -13.22 13.84
C GLU A 85 -7.53 -12.03 14.41
N THR A 86 -7.19 -12.07 15.70
CA THR A 86 -6.35 -11.05 16.34
C THR A 86 -4.97 -10.96 15.70
N THR A 87 -4.34 -12.10 15.36
CA THR A 87 -3.06 -12.09 14.66
C THR A 87 -3.18 -11.49 13.26
N ARG A 88 -4.22 -11.87 12.50
CA ARG A 88 -4.47 -11.30 11.16
C ARG A 88 -4.69 -9.79 11.19
N LYS A 89 -5.47 -9.29 12.16
CA LYS A 89 -5.65 -7.85 12.38
C LYS A 89 -4.34 -7.15 12.71
N ARG A 90 -3.49 -7.75 13.55
CA ARG A 90 -2.16 -7.20 13.90
C ARG A 90 -1.21 -7.18 12.71
N GLU A 91 -1.19 -8.23 11.89
CA GLU A 91 -0.36 -8.30 10.69
C GLU A 91 -0.76 -7.21 9.68
N ILE A 92 -2.06 -7.07 9.40
CA ILE A 92 -2.58 -6.03 8.51
C ILE A 92 -2.32 -4.62 9.07
N ALA A 93 -2.50 -4.42 10.38
CA ALA A 93 -2.20 -3.14 11.01
C ALA A 93 -0.70 -2.81 10.96
N ALA A 94 0.16 -3.80 11.19
CA ALA A 94 1.61 -3.64 11.10
C ALA A 94 2.05 -3.28 9.68
N PHE A 95 1.46 -3.92 8.67
CA PHE A 95 1.66 -3.57 7.26
C PHE A 95 1.35 -2.09 7.01
N PHE A 96 0.14 -1.63 7.33
CA PHE A 96 -0.23 -0.23 7.09
C PHE A 96 0.59 0.76 7.93
N ALA A 97 0.95 0.41 9.16
CA ALA A 97 1.84 1.22 9.98
C ALA A 97 3.22 1.39 9.33
N HIS A 98 3.78 0.30 8.81
CA HIS A 98 5.06 0.32 8.11
C HIS A 98 4.97 1.19 6.84
N VAL A 99 3.95 0.99 6.00
CA VAL A 99 3.69 1.82 4.82
C VAL A 99 3.61 3.30 5.15
N THR A 100 2.86 3.67 6.19
CA THR A 100 2.72 5.08 6.58
C THR A 100 4.03 5.69 7.05
N TYR A 101 4.92 4.89 7.64
CA TYR A 101 6.23 5.33 8.08
C TYR A 101 7.17 5.55 6.88
N GLU A 102 7.28 4.55 6.00
CA GLU A 102 8.18 4.58 4.84
C GLU A 102 7.76 5.67 3.84
N THR A 103 6.47 5.80 3.54
CA THR A 103 5.96 6.85 2.64
C THR A 103 6.06 8.27 3.22
N GLY A 104 6.32 8.40 4.52
CA GLY A 104 6.64 9.68 5.17
C GLY A 104 8.10 10.11 5.02
N GLN A 105 9.00 9.19 4.62
CA GLN A 105 10.43 9.44 4.47
C GLN A 105 10.89 9.19 3.02
N GLU A 106 10.64 10.15 2.13
CA GLU A 106 11.12 10.06 0.74
C GLU A 106 12.66 10.20 0.69
N MET A 107 13.34 9.11 0.31
CA MET A 107 14.79 9.11 0.17
C MET A 107 15.21 9.80 -1.14
N GLY A 108 15.60 11.07 -1.05
CA GLY A 108 16.30 11.82 -2.11
C GLY A 108 15.50 12.12 -3.39
N GLY A 109 14.31 11.55 -3.54
CA GLY A 109 13.37 11.79 -4.62
C GLY A 109 13.96 11.63 -6.03
N PRO A 110 13.32 12.20 -7.06
CA PRO A 110 13.75 12.06 -8.46
C PRO A 110 15.08 12.76 -8.78
N SER A 111 15.68 13.48 -7.83
CA SER A 111 16.93 14.23 -8.00
C SER A 111 18.18 13.35 -8.14
N LYS A 112 18.09 12.06 -7.78
CA LYS A 112 19.16 11.07 -7.90
C LYS A 112 18.71 9.89 -8.75
N SER A 113 19.64 9.30 -9.49
CA SER A 113 19.34 8.13 -10.33
C SER A 113 19.19 6.84 -9.53
N PHE A 114 19.82 6.73 -8.36
CA PHE A 114 19.90 5.50 -7.56
C PHE A 114 20.32 4.29 -8.41
N CYS A 115 21.28 4.52 -9.30
CA CYS A 115 21.89 3.50 -10.14
C CYS A 115 23.27 3.15 -9.58
N VAL A 116 23.52 1.85 -9.38
CA VAL A 116 24.86 1.31 -9.13
C VAL A 116 25.22 0.34 -10.25
N SER A 117 26.48 0.36 -10.69
CA SER A 117 26.98 -0.59 -11.68
C SER A 117 26.73 -2.03 -11.23
N SER A 118 26.09 -2.82 -12.09
CA SER A 118 25.74 -4.21 -11.83
C SER A 118 25.70 -4.96 -13.15
N THR A 119 26.25 -6.17 -13.16
CA THR A 119 26.19 -7.07 -14.32
C THR A 119 24.83 -7.75 -14.43
N ARG A 120 24.20 -8.07 -13.28
CA ARG A 120 22.92 -8.79 -13.24
C ARG A 120 21.71 -7.86 -13.41
N TYR A 121 21.78 -6.66 -12.84
CA TYR A 121 20.69 -5.67 -12.91
C TYR A 121 21.24 -4.34 -13.44
N PRO A 122 21.65 -4.28 -14.72
CA PRO A 122 22.30 -3.11 -15.27
C PRO A 122 21.35 -1.91 -15.28
N CYS A 123 21.92 -0.72 -15.09
CA CYS A 123 21.15 0.51 -15.22
C CYS A 123 20.77 0.77 -16.67
N VAL A 124 19.53 1.19 -16.90
CA VAL A 124 19.04 1.55 -18.22
C VAL A 124 19.19 3.06 -18.43
N PRO A 125 19.79 3.52 -19.55
CA PRO A 125 19.90 4.95 -19.85
C PRO A 125 18.55 5.67 -19.77
N GLY A 126 18.52 6.83 -19.12
CA GLY A 126 17.30 7.62 -18.92
C GLY A 126 16.35 7.10 -17.84
N LYS A 127 16.72 6.05 -17.10
CA LYS A 127 15.94 5.53 -15.97
C LYS A 127 16.55 5.87 -14.62
N SER A 128 15.67 6.06 -13.64
CA SER A 128 16.02 6.34 -12.25
C SER A 128 15.24 5.42 -11.31
N TYR A 129 15.92 4.94 -10.29
CA TYR A 129 15.47 3.93 -9.33
C TYR A 129 15.26 4.53 -7.93
N TYR A 130 14.79 5.77 -7.85
CA TYR A 130 14.40 6.40 -6.58
C TYR A 130 13.20 5.69 -5.94
N GLY A 131 12.95 5.98 -4.66
CA GLY A 131 11.88 5.37 -3.88
C GLY A 131 10.51 5.48 -4.55
N ARG A 132 9.85 4.34 -4.78
CA ARG A 132 8.46 4.29 -5.23
C ARG A 132 7.65 3.27 -4.44
N GLY A 133 6.35 3.47 -4.41
CA GLY A 133 5.42 2.58 -3.76
C GLY A 133 5.44 2.65 -2.22
N PRO A 134 4.67 1.77 -1.55
CA PRO A 134 4.51 1.75 -0.10
C PRO A 134 5.82 1.51 0.67
N LEU A 135 6.71 0.65 0.14
CA LEU A 135 8.03 0.38 0.72
C LEU A 135 9.16 1.30 0.22
N GLN A 136 8.84 2.29 -0.61
CA GLN A 136 9.87 3.16 -1.21
C GLN A 136 11.03 2.36 -1.84
N ILE A 137 10.72 1.34 -2.65
CA ILE A 137 11.75 0.50 -3.26
C ILE A 137 12.73 1.37 -4.05
N THR A 138 14.02 1.21 -3.75
CA THR A 138 15.09 2.07 -4.23
C THR A 138 16.23 1.20 -4.75
N TRP A 139 16.97 1.68 -5.74
CA TRP A 139 18.11 1.03 -6.41
C TRP A 139 17.77 -0.01 -7.48
N ASN A 140 18.51 0.02 -8.60
CA ASN A 140 18.38 -0.91 -9.72
C ASN A 140 18.41 -2.38 -9.31
N PHE A 141 19.26 -2.74 -8.35
CA PHE A 141 19.38 -4.12 -7.87
C PHE A 141 18.19 -4.60 -7.01
N ASN A 142 17.30 -3.70 -6.56
CA ASN A 142 16.04 -4.06 -5.93
C ASN A 142 14.89 -4.06 -6.95
N TYR A 143 14.86 -3.08 -7.86
CA TYR A 143 13.85 -3.02 -8.91
C TYR A 143 13.89 -4.23 -9.85
N GLY A 144 15.07 -4.69 -10.25
CA GLY A 144 15.23 -5.87 -11.10
C GLY A 144 14.54 -7.13 -10.55
N PRO A 145 14.95 -7.67 -9.39
CA PRO A 145 14.38 -8.89 -8.84
C PRO A 145 12.91 -8.74 -8.42
N VAL A 146 12.50 -7.56 -7.95
CA VAL A 146 11.08 -7.29 -7.63
C VAL A 146 10.23 -7.28 -8.91
N GLY A 147 10.76 -6.73 -10.00
CA GLY A 147 10.15 -6.80 -11.32
C GLY A 147 9.94 -8.23 -11.79
N GLU A 148 11.00 -9.05 -11.70
CA GLU A 148 10.95 -10.48 -12.04
C GLU A 148 9.92 -11.25 -11.21
N SER A 149 9.84 -11.00 -9.89
CA SER A 149 8.92 -11.74 -9.01
C SER A 149 7.44 -11.35 -9.20
N ILE A 150 7.17 -10.09 -9.55
CA ILE A 150 5.80 -9.56 -9.72
C ILE A 150 5.31 -9.71 -11.17
N GLY A 151 6.23 -9.73 -12.15
CA GLY A 151 5.92 -9.79 -13.57
C GLY A 151 5.86 -8.43 -14.27
N PHE A 152 6.76 -7.49 -13.91
CA PHE A 152 6.95 -6.23 -14.65
C PHE A 152 8.44 -5.95 -14.91
N ASP A 153 8.76 -5.14 -15.92
CA ASP A 153 10.15 -4.78 -16.21
C ASP A 153 10.65 -3.68 -15.25
N GLY A 154 11.22 -4.09 -14.13
CA GLY A 154 11.74 -3.16 -13.12
C GLY A 154 12.93 -2.32 -13.58
N LEU A 155 13.67 -2.74 -14.62
CA LEU A 155 14.84 -2.01 -15.09
C LEU A 155 14.51 -1.00 -16.18
N ARG A 156 13.69 -1.37 -17.16
CA ARG A 156 13.27 -0.52 -18.29
C ARG A 156 11.98 0.24 -18.03
N ALA A 157 11.17 -0.17 -17.06
CA ALA A 157 9.94 0.52 -16.68
C ALA A 157 9.78 0.65 -15.14
N PRO A 158 10.79 1.15 -14.39
CA PRO A 158 10.69 1.34 -12.94
C PRO A 158 9.53 2.26 -12.52
N GLU A 159 9.13 3.19 -13.39
CA GLU A 159 7.97 4.07 -13.17
C GLU A 159 6.63 3.34 -13.10
N THR A 160 6.56 2.06 -13.52
CA THR A 160 5.35 1.23 -13.40
C THR A 160 4.85 1.19 -11.95
N VAL A 161 5.77 1.14 -10.98
CA VAL A 161 5.47 1.13 -9.54
C VAL A 161 4.73 2.40 -9.09
N ALA A 162 4.90 3.52 -9.79
CA ALA A 162 4.20 4.78 -9.51
C ALA A 162 2.98 5.03 -10.41
N LYS A 163 2.67 4.11 -11.34
CA LYS A 163 1.56 4.25 -12.31
C LYS A 163 0.48 3.20 -12.12
N ASP A 164 0.84 2.03 -11.61
CA ASP A 164 -0.06 0.92 -11.34
C ASP A 164 -0.13 0.68 -9.82
N PRO A 165 -1.26 1.00 -9.16
CA PRO A 165 -1.39 0.85 -7.71
C PRO A 165 -1.41 -0.61 -7.26
N VAL A 166 -1.80 -1.56 -8.13
CA VAL A 166 -1.74 -2.99 -7.82
C VAL A 166 -0.28 -3.43 -7.79
N ILE A 167 0.50 -3.13 -8.83
CA ILE A 167 1.94 -3.42 -8.85
C ILE A 167 2.63 -2.72 -7.67
N SER A 168 2.27 -1.47 -7.39
CA SER A 168 2.79 -0.72 -6.26
C SER A 168 2.59 -1.46 -4.94
N PHE A 169 1.39 -1.95 -4.64
CA PHE A 169 1.16 -2.75 -3.43
C PHE A 169 1.91 -4.09 -3.44
N LYS A 170 2.03 -4.75 -4.60
CA LYS A 170 2.76 -6.01 -4.70
C LYS A 170 4.25 -5.86 -4.35
N THR A 171 4.87 -4.71 -4.62
CA THR A 171 6.26 -4.44 -4.20
C THR A 171 6.45 -4.50 -2.68
N ASP A 172 5.38 -4.29 -1.91
CA ASP A 172 5.40 -4.36 -0.46
C ASP A 172 5.26 -5.80 0.04
N PHE A 173 4.21 -6.50 -0.44
CA PHE A 173 3.96 -7.89 -0.06
C PHE A 173 5.09 -8.85 -0.41
N GLY A 174 5.81 -8.61 -1.52
CA GLY A 174 6.91 -9.47 -1.96
C GLY A 174 8.21 -9.32 -1.18
N SER A 175 8.28 -8.38 -0.24
CA SER A 175 9.48 -8.08 0.56
C SER A 175 9.47 -8.73 1.95
N GLY A 176 8.41 -9.46 2.31
CA GLY A 176 8.21 -10.13 3.61
C GLY A 176 8.26 -11.65 3.59
#